data_AF-A0A2V4X4N3-F1
#
_entry.id   AF-A0A2V4X4N3-F1
#
_cell.length_a   1.000
_cell.length_b   1.000
_cell.length_c   1.000
_cell.angle_alpha   90.00
_cell.angle_beta   90.00
_cell.angle_gamma   90.00
#
_symmetry.space_group_name_H-M   'P 1'
#
loop_
_entity.id
_entity.type
_entity.pdbx_description
1 polymer ?
#
loop_
_entity_poly.entity_id
_entity_poly.type
_entity_poly.pdbx_seq_one_letter_code
_entity_poly.pdbx_strand_id
1 'polypeptide(L)'
;MTNPIKELILKFGIPSLAIIIIIVHFGFACNKNLSKWKGGGYGMYTDIHYYYNKIHISGMSVDSLVKDNDEMKETLGTLMLMPNKSNLKKSGELILSTTQKDSIHIQIWKPVINSKQGIYSRELIDEIHLKNTDF
;
A
#
# COMPACT_ATOMS: atom_id res chain seq x y z
N MET A 1 -7.08 -47.53 -8.92
CA MET A 1 -6.66 -47.38 -7.51
C MET A 1 -6.52 -45.90 -7.21
N THR A 2 -7.34 -45.37 -6.29
CA THR A 2 -7.23 -43.99 -5.83
C THR A 2 -5.95 -43.84 -5.00
N ASN A 3 -5.15 -42.82 -5.32
CA ASN A 3 -3.92 -42.55 -4.58
C ASN A 3 -4.32 -41.94 -3.22
N PRO A 4 -4.06 -42.63 -2.08
CA PRO A 4 -4.53 -42.19 -0.77
C PRO A 4 -3.95 -40.83 -0.35
N ILE A 5 -2.77 -40.48 -0.87
CA ILE A 5 -2.13 -39.17 -0.64
C ILE A 5 -2.93 -38.07 -1.35
N LYS A 6 -3.41 -38.33 -2.58
CA LYS A 6 -4.20 -37.38 -3.36
C LYS A 6 -5.53 -37.09 -2.68
N GLU A 7 -6.18 -38.11 -2.13
CA GLU A 7 -7.45 -37.97 -1.41
C GLU A 7 -7.27 -37.17 -0.10
N LEU A 8 -6.19 -37.41 0.63
CA LEU A 8 -5.86 -36.70 1.86
C LEU A 8 -5.55 -35.21 1.59
N ILE A 9 -4.83 -34.90 0.51
CA ILE A 9 -4.55 -33.52 0.07
C ILE A 9 -5.85 -32.80 -0.35
N LEU A 10 -6.73 -33.46 -1.10
CA LEU A 10 -8.01 -32.87 -1.52
C LEU A 10 -8.93 -32.60 -0.32
N LYS A 11 -8.94 -33.50 0.66
CA LYS A 11 -9.84 -33.41 1.81
C LYS A 11 -9.36 -32.44 2.89
N PHE A 12 -8.04 -32.34 3.09
CA PHE A 12 -7.49 -31.55 4.19
C PHE A 12 -6.52 -30.46 3.73
N GLY A 13 -5.71 -30.72 2.71
CA GLY A 13 -4.74 -29.75 2.19
C GLY A 13 -5.41 -28.52 1.57
N ILE A 14 -6.34 -28.73 0.63
CA ILE A 14 -7.03 -27.63 -0.07
C ILE A 14 -7.86 -26.77 0.90
N PRO A 15 -8.69 -27.34 1.80
CA PRO A 15 -9.44 -26.52 2.77
C PRO A 15 -8.54 -25.77 3.75
N SER A 16 -7.45 -26.40 4.22
CA SER A 16 -6.50 -25.73 5.13
C SER A 16 -5.82 -24.55 4.46
N LEU A 17 -5.41 -24.69 3.19
CA LEU A 17 -4.84 -23.60 2.41
C LEU A 17 -5.84 -22.45 2.24
N ALA A 18 -7.10 -22.76 1.96
CA ALA A 18 -8.16 -21.76 1.85
C ALA A 18 -8.35 -20.98 3.17
N ILE A 19 -8.34 -21.66 4.32
CA ILE A 19 -8.43 -21.02 5.65
C ILE A 19 -7.25 -20.08 5.88
N ILE A 20 -6.02 -20.50 5.56
CA ILE A 20 -4.82 -19.66 5.69
C ILE A 20 -4.96 -18.40 4.84
N ILE A 21 -5.39 -18.53 3.59
CA ILE A 21 -5.61 -17.40 2.67
C ILE A 21 -6.63 -16.42 3.26
N ILE A 22 -7.74 -16.92 3.82
CA ILE A 22 -8.79 -16.09 4.45
C ILE A 22 -8.23 -15.33 5.66
N ILE A 23 -7.48 -15.99 6.55
CA ILE A 23 -6.89 -15.35 7.74
C ILE A 23 -5.93 -14.23 7.33
N VAL A 24 -5.04 -14.49 6.37
CA VAL A 24 -4.08 -13.48 5.86
C VAL A 24 -4.81 -12.28 5.26
N HIS A 25 -5.82 -12.53 4.43
CA HIS A 25 -6.62 -11.47 3.81
C HIS A 25 -7.39 -10.66 4.84
N PHE A 26 -8.00 -11.32 5.82
CA PHE A 26 -8.71 -10.63 6.90
C PHE A 26 -7.75 -9.74 7.70
N GLY A 27 -6.55 -10.23 8.01
CA GLY A 27 -5.50 -9.44 8.66
C GLY A 27 -5.07 -8.21 7.86
N PHE A 28 -4.93 -8.34 6.54
CA PHE A 28 -4.59 -7.21 5.67
C PHE A 28 -5.73 -6.20 5.51
N ALA A 29 -6.97 -6.66 5.39
CA ALA A 29 -8.14 -5.81 5.29
C ALA A 29 -8.36 -4.98 6.57
N CYS A 30 -8.21 -5.60 7.74
CA CYS A 30 -8.42 -4.95 9.04
C CYS A 30 -7.29 -3.99 9.42
N ASN A 31 -6.03 -4.35 9.17
CA ASN A 31 -4.89 -3.62 9.73
C ASN A 31 -4.16 -2.72 8.73
N LYS A 32 -4.26 -2.98 7.42
CA LYS A 32 -3.40 -2.32 6.42
C LYS A 32 -4.17 -1.47 5.41
N ASN A 33 -5.49 -1.35 5.54
CA ASN A 33 -6.38 -0.71 4.53
C ASN A 33 -6.16 -1.27 3.10
N LEU A 34 -5.52 -2.44 3.00
CA LEU A 34 -5.20 -3.11 1.76
C LEU A 34 -6.42 -3.96 1.38
N SER A 35 -7.25 -3.41 0.50
CA SER A 35 -8.43 -4.05 -0.11
C SER A 35 -9.50 -4.56 0.88
N LYS A 36 -10.64 -3.86 0.94
CA LYS A 36 -11.90 -4.52 1.32
C LYS A 36 -12.30 -5.40 0.14
N TRP A 37 -12.51 -6.70 0.36
CA TRP A 37 -13.16 -7.53 -0.66
C TRP A 37 -14.59 -7.02 -0.83
N LYS A 38 -14.85 -6.23 -1.88
CA LYS A 38 -16.21 -6.05 -2.38
C LYS A 38 -16.55 -7.25 -3.26
N GLY A 39 -16.83 -8.38 -2.62
CA GLY A 39 -17.20 -9.62 -3.29
C GLY A 39 -18.70 -9.86 -3.19
N GLY A 40 -19.42 -9.65 -4.29
CA GLY A 40 -20.78 -10.12 -4.49
C GLY A 40 -20.92 -10.70 -5.91
N GLY A 41 -21.19 -12.01 -6.01
CA GLY A 41 -21.75 -12.65 -7.19
C GLY A 41 -20.81 -13.10 -8.31
N TYR A 42 -19.89 -12.27 -8.82
CA TYR A 42 -19.24 -12.56 -10.11
C TYR A 42 -17.75 -12.20 -10.25
N GLY A 43 -17.07 -11.83 -9.18
CA GLY A 43 -15.62 -11.57 -9.21
C GLY A 43 -15.14 -10.82 -8.00
N MET A 44 -13.96 -11.19 -7.49
CA MET A 44 -13.24 -10.37 -6.53
C MET A 44 -12.54 -9.24 -7.29
N TYR A 45 -13.03 -8.01 -7.15
CA TYR A 45 -12.30 -6.85 -7.63
C TYR A 45 -11.65 -6.18 -6.43
N THR A 46 -10.33 -5.96 -6.51
CA THR A 46 -9.64 -5.07 -5.59
C THR A 46 -10.00 -3.63 -5.97
N ASP A 47 -10.41 -2.80 -5.00
CA ASP A 47 -10.45 -1.35 -5.22
C ASP A 47 -9.11 -0.91 -5.82
N ILE A 48 -9.16 0.04 -6.76
CA ILE A 48 -8.05 0.55 -7.60
C ILE A 48 -6.70 0.33 -6.89
N HIS A 49 -5.91 -0.56 -7.50
CA HIS A 49 -4.69 -1.13 -6.97
C HIS A 49 -3.78 -0.06 -6.34
N TYR A 50 -3.16 -0.37 -5.20
CA TYR A 50 -2.17 0.45 -4.49
C TYR A 50 -1.09 1.08 -5.39
N TYR A 51 -0.86 0.47 -6.56
CA TYR A 51 0.05 0.94 -7.61
C TYR A 51 -0.22 2.39 -8.05
N TYR A 52 -1.46 2.85 -7.95
CA TYR A 52 -1.82 4.20 -8.39
C TYR A 52 -1.79 5.27 -7.29
N ASN A 53 -1.43 4.90 -6.05
CA ASN A 53 -1.20 5.88 -5.01
C ASN A 53 -0.08 6.83 -5.44
N LYS A 54 -0.26 8.13 -5.22
CA LYS A 54 0.72 9.16 -5.59
C LYS A 54 1.26 9.82 -4.36
N ILE A 55 2.59 9.82 -4.23
CA ILE A 55 3.29 10.59 -3.20
C ILE A 55 3.51 12.01 -3.75
N HIS A 56 3.20 13.01 -2.95
CA HIS A 56 3.51 14.40 -3.22
C HIS A 56 4.40 14.94 -2.10
N ILE A 57 5.49 15.63 -2.47
CA ILE A 57 6.42 16.25 -1.53
C ILE A 57 6.56 17.71 -1.93
N SER A 58 6.24 18.61 -1.00
CA SER A 58 6.29 20.05 -1.27
C SER A 58 7.71 20.50 -1.63
N GLY A 59 7.85 21.10 -2.82
CA GLY A 59 9.13 21.62 -3.31
C GLY A 59 10.15 20.54 -3.68
N MET A 60 9.71 19.33 -4.06
CA MET A 60 10.58 18.26 -4.52
C MET A 60 9.90 17.31 -5.50
N SER A 61 10.66 16.77 -6.46
CA SER A 61 10.19 15.70 -7.32
C SER A 61 10.51 14.34 -6.70
N VAL A 62 9.51 13.47 -6.58
CA VAL A 62 9.69 12.08 -6.15
C VAL A 62 10.57 11.32 -7.12
N ASP A 63 10.44 11.57 -8.42
CA ASP A 63 11.25 10.90 -9.45
C ASP A 63 12.75 11.24 -9.30
N SER A 64 13.06 12.48 -8.90
CA SER A 64 14.44 12.90 -8.62
C SER A 64 15.02 12.22 -7.39
N LEU A 65 14.19 11.96 -6.37
CA LEU A 65 14.62 11.30 -5.14
C LEU A 65 14.99 9.83 -5.35
N VAL A 66 14.26 9.13 -6.23
CA VAL A 66 14.42 7.68 -6.42
C VAL A 66 15.42 7.30 -7.52
N LYS A 67 15.82 8.26 -8.38
CA LYS A 67 16.59 7.98 -9.61
C LYS A 67 17.88 7.22 -9.35
N ASP A 68 18.60 7.57 -8.28
CA ASP A 68 19.92 7.03 -7.95
C ASP A 68 20.03 6.61 -6.46
N ASN A 69 18.89 6.34 -5.80
CA ASN A 69 18.83 5.94 -4.40
C ASN A 69 17.87 4.76 -4.20
N ASP A 70 18.43 3.56 -4.12
CA ASP A 70 17.67 2.31 -3.99
C ASP A 70 16.91 2.23 -2.65
N GLU A 71 17.49 2.76 -1.57
CA GLU A 71 16.84 2.79 -0.25
C GLU A 71 15.60 3.72 -0.28
N MET A 72 15.72 4.86 -0.94
CA MET A 72 14.60 5.78 -1.15
C MET A 72 13.50 5.13 -2.00
N LYS A 73 13.90 4.43 -3.07
CA LYS A 73 12.98 3.70 -3.95
C LYS A 73 12.21 2.61 -3.21
N GLU A 74 12.89 1.81 -2.39
CA GLU A 74 12.24 0.77 -1.57
C GLU A 74 11.31 1.38 -0.52
N THR A 75 11.76 2.43 0.17
CA THR A 75 11.00 3.08 1.24
C THR A 75 9.74 3.75 0.70
N LEU A 76 9.85 4.54 -0.38
CA LEU A 76 8.71 5.18 -1.02
C LEU A 76 7.80 4.16 -1.73
N GLY A 77 8.35 3.08 -2.29
CA GLY A 77 7.57 1.97 -2.83
C GLY A 77 6.73 1.27 -1.76
N THR A 78 7.32 1.03 -0.58
CA THR A 78 6.62 0.48 0.58
C THR A 78 5.53 1.42 1.07
N LEU A 79 5.78 2.73 1.04
CA LEU A 79 4.80 3.74 1.39
C LEU A 79 3.61 3.79 0.41
N MET A 80 3.87 3.68 -0.90
CA MET A 80 2.82 3.59 -1.92
C MET A 80 1.96 2.32 -1.74
N LEU A 81 2.60 1.18 -1.44
CA LEU A 81 1.93 -0.08 -1.19
C LEU A 81 1.09 -0.03 0.10
N MET A 82 1.69 0.46 1.18
CA MET A 82 1.12 0.48 2.53
C MET A 82 1.14 1.91 3.10
N PRO A 83 0.19 2.76 2.72
CA PRO A 83 0.11 4.13 3.20
C PRO A 83 -0.42 4.15 4.63
N ASN A 84 0.49 4.09 5.59
CA ASN A 84 0.21 4.21 7.02
C ASN A 84 1.21 5.17 7.68
N LYS A 85 0.84 5.70 8.86
CA LYS A 85 1.64 6.67 9.61
C LYS A 85 3.08 6.24 9.88
N SER A 86 3.32 4.96 10.15
CA SER A 86 4.67 4.46 10.43
C SER A 86 5.56 4.52 9.19
N ASN A 87 5.06 4.04 8.05
CA ASN A 87 5.78 4.11 6.77
C ASN A 87 5.95 5.56 6.30
N LEU A 88 4.95 6.41 6.55
CA LEU A 88 4.98 7.83 6.20
C LEU A 88 6.07 8.57 6.99
N LYS A 89 6.15 8.31 8.29
CA LYS A 89 7.21 8.82 9.18
C LYS A 89 8.60 8.35 8.74
N LYS A 90 8.78 7.03 8.52
CA LYS A 90 10.05 6.45 8.06
C LYS A 90 10.52 7.06 6.73
N SER A 91 9.59 7.25 5.80
CA SER A 91 9.89 7.89 4.51
C SER A 91 10.33 9.34 4.69
N GLY A 92 9.66 10.07 5.58
CA GLY A 92 10.00 11.46 5.84
C GLY A 92 11.34 11.66 6.55
N GLU A 93 11.67 10.80 7.52
CA GLU A 93 12.98 10.75 8.15
C GLU A 93 14.10 10.52 7.12
N LEU A 94 13.91 9.54 6.23
CA LEU A 94 14.87 9.24 5.16
C LEU A 94 15.05 10.41 4.17
N ILE A 95 13.95 11.08 3.81
CA ILE A 95 14.02 12.25 2.91
C ILE A 95 14.75 13.41 3.58
N LEU A 96 14.47 13.70 4.86
CA LEU A 96 15.15 14.76 5.61
C LEU A 96 16.66 14.49 5.70
N SER A 97 17.04 13.27 6.09
CA SER A 97 18.45 12.89 6.23
C SER A 97 19.21 12.92 4.90
N THR A 98 18.56 12.51 3.81
CA THR A 98 19.17 12.49 2.47
C THR A 98 19.30 13.88 1.85
N THR A 99 18.30 14.74 2.04
CA THR A 99 18.21 16.04 1.33
C THR A 99 18.67 17.24 2.15
N GLN A 100 18.95 17.05 3.44
CA GLN A 100 19.40 18.09 4.37
C GLN A 100 18.46 19.32 4.42
N LYS A 101 17.17 19.12 4.14
CA LYS A 101 16.16 20.19 4.28
C LYS A 101 15.78 20.40 5.74
N ASP A 102 15.44 21.63 6.10
CA ASP A 102 14.98 21.98 7.45
C ASP A 102 13.60 21.41 7.78
N SER A 103 12.75 21.25 6.76
CA SER A 103 11.44 20.64 6.90
C SER A 103 10.92 20.08 5.60
N ILE A 104 10.01 19.12 5.70
CA ILE A 104 9.29 18.55 4.58
C ILE A 104 7.82 18.37 4.91
N HIS A 105 7.01 18.39 3.85
CA HIS A 105 5.60 18.02 3.89
C HIS A 105 5.37 16.95 2.85
N ILE A 106 4.91 15.78 3.30
CA ILE A 106 4.62 14.62 2.46
C ILE A 106 3.13 14.33 2.53
N GLN A 107 2.53 14.09 1.37
CA GLN A 107 1.13 13.72 1.22
C GLN A 107 1.01 12.47 0.33
N ILE A 108 0.08 11.58 0.67
CA ILE A 108 -0.27 10.44 -0.19
C ILE A 108 -1.70 10.58 -0.68
N TRP A 109 -1.86 10.48 -1.99
CA TRP A 109 -3.13 10.62 -2.68
C TRP A 109 -3.54 9.30 -3.32
N LYS A 110 -4.79 8.89 -3.08
CA LYS A 110 -5.43 7.76 -3.76
C LYS A 110 -6.28 8.27 -4.93
N PRO A 111 -6.23 7.66 -6.12
CA PRO A 111 -7.21 7.94 -7.16
C PRO A 111 -8.59 7.38 -6.77
N VAL A 112 -9.62 8.18 -6.98
CA VAL A 112 -11.01 7.77 -6.79
C VAL A 112 -11.74 7.98 -8.11
N ILE A 113 -12.43 6.94 -8.58
CA ILE A 113 -13.22 7.01 -9.81
C ILE A 113 -14.70 6.93 -9.42
N ASN A 114 -15.44 7.99 -9.70
CA ASN A 114 -16.90 7.94 -9.62
C ASN A 114 -17.45 7.40 -10.94
N SER A 115 -17.71 6.08 -10.98
CA SER A 115 -18.21 5.41 -12.19
C SER A 115 -19.58 5.92 -12.66
N LYS A 116 -20.40 6.48 -11.77
CA LYS A 116 -21.71 7.05 -12.15
C LYS A 116 -21.59 8.39 -12.87
N GLN A 117 -20.56 9.16 -12.57
CA GLN A 117 -20.34 10.51 -13.12
C GLN A 117 -19.19 10.55 -14.13
N GLY A 118 -18.40 9.48 -14.27
CA GLY A 118 -17.21 9.45 -15.11
C GLY A 118 -16.07 10.35 -14.61
N ILE A 119 -16.13 10.81 -13.36
CA ILE A 119 -15.17 11.76 -12.80
C ILE A 119 -14.01 11.01 -12.14
N TYR A 120 -12.79 11.34 -12.57
CA TYR A 120 -11.57 10.98 -11.88
C TYR A 120 -11.22 12.07 -10.86
N SER A 121 -11.14 11.69 -9.60
CA SER A 121 -10.71 12.57 -8.51
C SER A 121 -9.57 11.92 -7.71
N ARG A 122 -9.06 12.63 -6.71
CA ARG A 122 -8.06 12.13 -5.77
C ARG A 122 -8.52 12.41 -4.36
N GLU A 123 -8.26 11.47 -3.47
CA GLU A 123 -8.54 11.56 -2.04
C GLU A 123 -7.23 11.49 -1.28
N LEU A 124 -7.04 12.38 -0.30
CA LEU A 124 -5.87 12.36 0.58
C LEU A 124 -6.00 11.16 1.52
N ILE A 125 -5.02 10.26 1.51
CA ILE A 125 -4.98 9.11 2.44
C ILE A 125 -4.43 9.56 3.79
N ASP A 126 -3.24 10.17 3.77
CA ASP A 126 -2.52 10.61 4.96
C ASP A 126 -1.48 11.66 4.57
N GLU A 127 -1.07 12.46 5.55
CA GLU A 127 -0.02 13.46 5.40
C GLU A 127 0.81 13.66 6.66
N ILE A 128 2.05 14.13 6.49
CA ILE A 128 2.93 14.44 7.60
C ILE A 128 3.77 15.67 7.30
N HIS A 129 3.97 16.49 8.33
CA HIS A 129 4.94 17.56 8.37
C HIS A 129 6.04 17.16 9.34
N LEU A 130 7.29 17.17 8.88
CA LEU A 130 8.45 16.86 9.69
C LEU A 130 9.47 17.98 9.60
N LYS A 131 10.10 18.30 10.72
CA LYS A 131 11.24 19.21 10.80
C LYS A 131 12.50 18.40 11.11
N ASN A 132 13.64 18.92 10.67
CA ASN A 132 14.95 18.31 10.94
C ASN A 132 15.29 18.25 12.44
N THR A 133 14.58 19.02 13.28
CA THR A 133 14.71 19.03 14.74
C THR A 133 13.92 17.93 15.45
N ASP A 134 13.08 17.19 14.74
CA ASP A 134 12.13 16.24 15.35
C ASP A 134 12.74 14.84 15.57
N PHE A 135 14.05 14.67 15.31
CA PHE A 135 14.79 13.40 15.35
C PHE A 135 16.19 13.56 15.94
#